data_AF-C7CLE8-F1
#
_entry.id   AF-C7CLE8-F1
#
_cell.length_a   1.000
_cell.length_b   1.000
_cell.length_c   1.000
_cell.angle_alpha   90.00
_cell.angle_beta   90.00
_cell.angle_gamma   90.00
#
_symmetry.space_group_name_H-M   'P 1'
#
loop_
_entity.id
_entity.type
_entity.pdbx_description
1 polymer ?
#
loop_
_entity_poly.entity_id
_entity_poly.type
_entity_poly.pdbx_seq_one_letter_code
_entity_poly.pdbx_strand_id
1 'polypeptide(L)' 'MLSADLAMPRPSLTHPGLLARIVERLGQGAGSSADIWRQLTDNYAVDLDAVAALLPCAEPEPLWLTARAQARKR' A
#
# COMPACT_ATOMS: atom_id res chain seq x y z
N MET A 1 19.23 -14.13 23.20
CA MET A 1 19.82 -14.43 21.88
C MET A 1 19.11 -13.56 20.87
N LEU A 2 19.76 -12.45 20.49
CA LEU A 2 19.25 -11.50 19.51
C LEU A 2 19.34 -12.20 18.15
N SER A 3 18.21 -12.57 17.56
CA SER A 3 18.20 -13.11 16.19
C SER A 3 18.75 -12.00 15.30
N ALA A 4 20.03 -12.13 14.94
CA ALA A 4 20.64 -11.43 13.85
C ALA A 4 19.97 -11.95 12.59
N ASP A 5 18.75 -11.48 12.35
CA ASP A 5 18.20 -11.41 11.01
C ASP A 5 19.18 -10.52 10.27
N LEU A 6 20.11 -11.16 9.56
CA LEU A 6 21.01 -10.51 8.65
C LEU A 6 20.08 -9.69 7.77
N ALA A 7 20.04 -8.38 7.99
CA ALA A 7 19.25 -7.45 7.21
C ALA A 7 19.82 -7.50 5.79
N MET A 8 19.40 -8.53 5.04
CA MET A 8 19.64 -8.61 3.62
C MET A 8 19.07 -7.31 3.08
N PRO A 9 19.88 -6.49 2.40
CA PRO A 9 19.41 -5.22 1.89
C PRO A 9 18.21 -5.52 1.01
N ARG A 10 17.02 -5.11 1.47
CA ARG A 10 15.79 -5.33 0.71
C ARG A 10 16.01 -4.67 -0.65
N PRO A 11 15.73 -5.37 -1.75
CA PRO A 11 15.89 -4.80 -3.08
C PRO A 11 15.08 -3.51 -3.18
N SER A 12 15.76 -2.44 -3.59
CA SER A 12 15.16 -1.11 -3.69
C SER A 12 14.36 -0.99 -4.99
N LEU A 13 13.05 -0.84 -4.86
CA LEU A 13 12.12 -0.58 -5.95
C LEU A 13 11.90 0.93 -6.08
N THR A 14 12.89 1.60 -6.66
CA THR A 14 12.85 3.04 -6.96
C THR A 14 12.41 3.32 -8.40
N HIS A 15 12.44 2.32 -9.28
CA HIS A 15 12.05 2.48 -10.67
C HIS A 15 10.52 2.36 -10.82
N PRO A 16 9.82 3.41 -11.29
CA PRO A 16 8.37 3.42 -11.38
C PRO A 16 7.82 2.33 -12.32
N GLY A 17 8.53 2.01 -13.41
CA GLY A 17 8.13 0.92 -14.31
C GLY A 17 8.27 -0.47 -13.69
N LEU A 18 9.23 -0.66 -12.77
CA LEU A 18 9.42 -1.93 -12.05
C LEU A 18 8.37 -2.06 -10.94
N LEU A 19 8.08 -0.96 -10.25
CA LEU A 19 6.97 -0.84 -9.31
C LEU A 19 5.63 -1.19 -9.97
N ALA A 20 5.30 -0.59 -11.12
CA ALA A 20 4.06 -0.87 -11.84
C ALA A 20 3.92 -2.35 -12.18
N ARG A 21 4.97 -2.99 -12.72
CA ARG A 21 4.93 -4.42 -13.05
C ARG A 21 4.77 -5.34 -11.85
N ILE A 22 5.35 -4.98 -10.72
CA ILE A 22 5.23 -5.76 -9.48
C ILE A 22 3.85 -5.58 -8.87
N VAL A 23 3.31 -4.36 -8.86
CA VAL A 23 1.94 -4.06 -8.44
C VAL A 23 0.94 -4.80 -9.33
N GLU A 24 1.11 -4.81 -10.65
CA GLU A 24 0.27 -5.58 -11.57
C GLU A 24 0.36 -7.08 -11.28
N ARG A 25 1.57 -7.62 -11.07
CA ARG A 25 1.76 -9.04 -10.74
C ARG A 25 1.11 -9.42 -9.40
N LEU A 26 1.25 -8.57 -8.39
CA LEU A 26 0.63 -8.77 -7.08
C LEU A 26 -0.89 -8.62 -7.16
N GLY A 27 -1.40 -7.66 -7.93
CA GLY A 27 -2.83 -7.41 -8.11
C GLY A 27 -3.58 -8.58 -8.77
N GLN A 28 -2.91 -9.43 -9.55
CA GLN A 28 -3.51 -10.66 -10.08
C GLN A 28 -3.74 -11.74 -9.01
N GLY A 29 -3.10 -11.65 -7.84
CA GLY A 29 -3.23 -12.61 -6.74
C GLY A 29 -3.74 -12.01 -5.42
N ALA A 30 -3.70 -10.69 -5.26
CA ALA A 30 -4.09 -9.98 -4.05
C ALA A 30 -5.54 -9.50 -4.14
N GLY A 31 -6.37 -9.89 -3.17
CA GLY A 31 -7.78 -9.51 -3.12
C GLY A 31 -8.04 -8.04 -2.76
N SER A 32 -7.00 -7.26 -2.43
CA SER A 32 -7.14 -5.85 -2.04
C SER A 32 -5.84 -5.05 -2.21
N SER A 33 -5.96 -3.77 -2.54
CA SER A 33 -4.86 -2.81 -2.65
C SER A 33 -4.00 -2.74 -1.37
N ALA A 34 -4.64 -2.90 -0.20
CA ALA A 34 -3.95 -2.92 1.08
C ALA A 34 -3.04 -4.16 1.24
N ASP A 35 -3.43 -5.30 0.68
CA ASP A 35 -2.63 -6.52 0.69
C ASP A 35 -1.42 -6.40 -0.23
N ILE A 36 -1.62 -5.80 -1.42
CA ILE A 36 -0.53 -5.45 -2.35
C ILE A 36 0.48 -4.55 -1.64
N TRP A 37 0.01 -3.48 -0.98
CA TRP A 37 0.88 -2.54 -0.27
C TRP A 37 1.68 -3.24 0.85
N ARG A 38 1.02 -4.07 1.65
CA ARG A 38 1.67 -4.83 2.72
C ARG A 38 2.77 -5.75 2.17
N GLN A 39 2.48 -6.53 1.13
CA GLN A 39 3.47 -7.42 0.50
C GLN A 39 4.63 -6.65 -0.12
N LEU A 40 4.37 -5.47 -0.70
CA LEU A 40 5.39 -4.60 -1.29
C LEU A 40 6.38 -4.12 -0.21
N THR A 41 5.86 -3.57 0.89
CA THR A 41 6.69 -3.00 1.98
C THR A 41 7.40 -4.06 2.81
N ASP A 42 6.86 -5.29 2.85
CA ASP A 42 7.46 -6.41 3.57
C ASP A 42 8.68 -6.97 2.83
N ASN A 43 8.56 -7.11 1.50
CA ASN A 43 9.59 -7.75 0.67
C ASN A 43 10.58 -6.76 0.03
N TYR A 44 10.21 -5.49 -0.15
CA TYR A 44 10.98 -4.50 -0.90
C TYR A 44 11.11 -3.18 -0.16
N ALA A 45 12.21 -2.47 -0.41
CA ALA A 45 12.33 -1.06 -0.04
C ALA A 45 11.73 -0.23 -1.17
N VAL A 46 10.57 0.36 -0.96
CA VAL A 46 9.76 1.01 -2.02
C VAL A 46 9.68 2.51 -1.81
N ASP A 47 9.65 3.27 -2.90
CA ASP A 47 9.36 4.69 -2.84
C ASP A 47 7.85 4.92 -2.60
N LEU A 48 7.51 5.53 -1.45
CA LEU A 48 6.12 5.72 -1.03
C LEU A 48 5.33 6.62 -1.98
N ASP A 49 5.99 7.61 -2.59
CA ASP A 49 5.36 8.57 -3.50
C ASP A 49 5.00 7.88 -4.84
N ALA A 50 5.95 7.13 -5.40
CA ALA A 50 5.73 6.33 -6.60
C ALA A 50 4.68 5.23 -6.39
N VAL A 51 4.64 4.62 -5.19
CA VAL A 51 3.60 3.64 -4.83
C VAL A 51 2.23 4.32 -4.70
N ALA A 52 2.14 5.49 -4.08
CA ALA A 52 0.88 6.24 -3.96
C ALA A 52 0.32 6.68 -5.32
N ALA A 53 1.21 6.97 -6.29
CA ALA A 53 0.81 7.25 -7.66
C ALA A 53 0.21 6.03 -8.39
N LEU A 54 0.59 4.81 -8.01
CA LEU A 54 0.13 3.55 -8.64
C LEU A 54 -1.05 2.91 -7.91
N LEU A 55 -1.09 3.02 -6.58
CA LEU A 55 -2.14 2.51 -5.72
C LEU A 55 -2.79 3.70 -5.02
N PRO A 56 -3.76 4.38 -5.67
CA PRO A 56 -4.48 5.44 -5.00
C PRO A 56 -5.11 4.85 -3.74
N CYS A 57 -4.74 5.43 -2.60
CA CYS A 57 -5.35 5.09 -1.33
C CYS A 57 -6.85 5.35 -1.48
N ALA A 58 -7.65 4.29 -1.50
CA ALA A 58 -9.09 4.42 -1.31
C ALA A 58 -9.26 4.84 0.16
N GLU A 59 -9.12 6.14 0.43
CA GLU A 59 -9.42 6.67 1.75
C GLU A 59 -10.85 6.23 2.08
N PRO A 60 -11.06 5.43 3.14
CA PRO A 60 -12.41 5.09 3.55
C PRO A 60 -13.14 6.41 3.83
N GLU A 61 -14.34 6.55 3.28
CA GLU A 61 -15.14 7.77 3.48
C GLU A 61 -15.12 8.15 4.97
N PRO A 62 -14.72 9.38 5.30
CA PRO A 62 -14.59 9.77 6.68
C PRO A 62 -15.93 9.60 7.41
N LEU A 63 -15.96 8.75 8.42
CA LEU A 63 -17.17 8.42 9.19
C LEU A 63 -17.85 9.65 9.81
N TRP A 64 -17.08 10.74 10.04
CA TRP A 64 -17.60 12.02 10.52
C TRP A 64 -18.48 12.75 9.50
N LEU A 65 -18.33 12.46 8.20
CA LEU A 65 -19.18 13.00 7.13
C LEU A 65 -20.57 12.35 7.18
N THR A 66 -20.63 11.02 7.37
CA THR A 66 -21.87 10.25 7.48
C THR A 66 -22.68 10.65 8.72
N ALA A 67 -22.00 10.88 9.85
CA ALA A 67 -22.62 11.33 11.09
C ALA A 67 -23.28 12.73 10.94
N ARG A 68 -22.63 13.65 10.22
CA ARG A 68 -23.18 15.00 9.93
C ARG A 68 -24.38 14.97 8.99
N ALA A 69 -24.40 14.06 8.02
CA ALA A 69 -25.51 13.92 7.09
C ALA A 69 -26.80 13.40 7.77
N GLN A 70 -26.67 12.53 8.77
CA GLN A 70 -27.81 12.06 9.57
C GLN A 70 -28.32 13.12 10.56
N ALA A 71 -27.43 13.92 11.15
CA ALA A 71 -27.80 14.96 12.10
C ALA A 71 -28.65 16.09 11.47
N ARG A 72 -28.50 16.35 10.16
CA ARG A 72 -29.25 17.40 9.44
C ARG A 72 -30.62 16.95 8.94
N LYS A 73 -30.96 15.66 9.07
CA LYS A 73 -32.27 15.10 8.69
C LYS A 73 -33.24 14.97 9.88
N ARG A 74 -32.88 15.44 11.07
CA ARG A 74 -33.77 15.50 12.25
C ARG A 74 -34.23 16.92 12.52
#